data_AF-A0AAE1Y9Y7-F1
#
_entry.id   AF-A0AAE1Y9Y7-F1
#
_cell.length_a   1.000
_cell.length_b   1.000
_cell.length_c   1.000
_cell.angle_alpha   90.00
_cell.angle_beta   90.00
_cell.angle_gamma   90.00
#
_symmetry.space_group_name_H-M   'P 1'
#
loop_
_entity.id
_entity.type
_entity.pdbx_description
1 polymer ?
#
loop_
_entity_poly.entity_id
_entity_poly.type
_entity_poly.pdbx_seq_one_letter_code
_entity_poly.pdbx_strand_id
1 'polypeptide(L)'
;MASRALLLAVACFLLVNTEVSSQLDEELLVKNAALVAPVSPAYKSSPPPSPPPKSSPPPPPAVVKTPPSPPPVVKTPPPPPAAKPPRNKQECTPLCAVRCKFHSRQNICMRACLTCCDRCKCVPPGQYGNHDKCGQCYAGMTTRGGRRKCP
;
A
#
# COMPACT_ATOMS: atom_id res chain seq x y z
N MET A 1 50.27 27.53 17.76
CA MET A 1 49.27 28.43 17.12
C MET A 1 48.09 27.67 16.48
N ALA A 2 48.29 26.53 15.82
CA ALA A 2 47.21 25.77 15.15
C ALA A 2 46.14 25.15 16.08
N SER A 3 46.51 24.78 17.32
CA SER A 3 45.58 24.15 18.27
C SER A 3 44.50 25.11 18.81
N ARG A 4 44.81 26.40 18.97
CA ARG A 4 43.84 27.40 19.43
C ARG A 4 42.77 27.71 18.38
N ALA A 5 43.15 27.75 17.10
CA ALA A 5 42.21 27.94 15.99
C ALA A 5 41.24 26.75 15.86
N LEU A 6 41.73 25.53 16.07
CA LEU A 6 40.90 24.32 16.05
C LEU A 6 39.89 24.29 17.21
N LEU A 7 40.31 24.69 18.41
CA LEU A 7 39.41 24.79 19.57
C LEU A 7 38.31 25.84 19.36
N LEU A 8 38.63 26.99 18.75
CA LEU A 8 37.63 28.01 18.44
C LEU A 8 36.64 27.54 17.36
N ALA A 9 37.11 26.82 16.33
CA ALA A 9 36.24 26.28 15.29
C ALA A 9 35.26 25.24 15.84
N VAL A 10 35.73 24.33 16.71
CA VAL A 10 34.86 23.33 17.36
C VAL A 10 33.85 24.00 18.29
N ALA A 11 34.25 25.01 19.07
CA ALA A 11 33.34 25.77 19.92
C ALA A 11 32.26 26.48 19.10
N CYS A 12 32.62 27.11 17.98
CA CYS A 12 31.65 27.73 17.07
C CYS A 12 30.66 26.71 16.48
N PHE A 13 31.15 25.54 16.06
CA PHE A 13 30.29 24.48 15.53
C PHE A 13 29.30 23.95 16.59
N LEU A 14 29.74 23.79 17.84
CA LEU A 14 28.87 23.36 18.93
C LEU A 14 27.80 24.41 19.25
N LEU A 15 28.14 25.71 19.26
CA LEU A 15 27.19 26.80 19.50
C LEU A 15 26.11 26.89 18.40
N VAL A 16 26.49 26.71 17.13
CA VAL A 16 25.53 26.73 16.00
C VAL A 16 24.60 25.51 16.05
N ASN A 17 25.11 24.32 16.40
CA ASN A 17 24.29 23.11 16.50
C ASN A 17 23.34 23.13 17.70
N THR A 18 23.67 23.86 18.78
CA THR A 18 22.75 24.04 19.91
C THR A 18 21.56 24.93 19.56
N GLU A 19 21.73 26.00 18.76
CA GLU A 19 20.61 26.85 18.34
C GLU A 19 19.61 26.11 17.44
N VAL A 20 20.10 25.27 16.52
CA VAL A 20 19.26 24.46 15.62
C VAL A 20 18.44 23.41 16.37
N SER A 21 18.94 22.90 17.51
CA SER A 21 18.20 21.92 18.32
C SER A 21 17.02 22.55 19.05
N SER A 22 17.14 23.80 19.52
CA SER A 22 16.06 24.51 20.22
C SER A 22 14.86 24.90 19.35
N GLN A 23 14.98 24.85 18.01
CA GLN A 23 13.88 25.23 17.11
C GLN A 23 12.89 24.09 16.81
N LEU A 24 13.28 22.83 17.07
CA LEU A 24 12.47 21.64 16.81
C LEU A 24 11.52 21.26 17.96
N ASP A 25 11.80 21.73 19.19
CA ASP A 25 10.98 21.40 20.37
C ASP A 25 9.69 22.24 20.48
N GLU A 26 9.68 23.50 20.00
CA GLU A 26 8.48 24.38 20.03
C GLU A 26 7.44 24.06 18.94
N GLU A 27 7.81 23.39 17.84
CA GLU A 27 6.86 23.05 16.76
C GLU A 27 6.04 21.79 17.10
N LEU A 28 6.57 20.88 17.93
CA LEU A 28 5.91 19.63 18.32
C LEU A 28 4.86 19.85 19.44
N LEU A 29 5.11 20.79 20.35
CA LEU A 29 4.20 21.06 21.47
C LEU A 29 2.91 21.76 20.98
N VAL A 30 3.02 22.69 20.03
CA VAL A 30 1.87 23.38 19.43
C VAL A 30 1.02 22.43 18.58
N LYS A 31 1.63 21.47 17.87
CA LYS A 31 0.89 20.43 17.11
C LYS A 31 0.12 19.46 18.01
N ASN A 32 0.61 19.20 19.22
CA ASN A 32 -0.04 18.28 20.16
C ASN A 32 -1.15 18.94 20.99
N ALA A 33 -1.14 20.27 21.17
CA ALA A 33 -2.16 21.00 21.92
C ALA A 33 -3.50 21.15 21.17
N ALA A 34 -3.51 21.04 19.83
CA ALA A 34 -4.75 21.09 19.04
C ALA A 34 -5.61 19.81 19.11
N LEU A 35 -5.16 18.76 19.81
CA LEU A 35 -5.86 17.47 19.89
C LEU A 35 -6.69 17.26 21.15
N VAL A 36 -6.75 18.22 22.09
CA VAL A 36 -7.49 18.03 23.34
C VAL A 36 -8.43 19.20 23.61
N ALA A 37 -9.65 19.10 23.10
CA ALA A 37 -10.82 19.81 23.61
C ALA A 37 -12.01 18.84 23.72
N PRO A 38 -12.94 19.06 24.67
CA PRO A 38 -13.66 18.01 25.37
C PRO A 38 -14.91 17.49 24.64
N VAL A 39 -15.22 16.23 24.95
CA VAL A 39 -16.42 15.48 24.55
C VAL A 39 -17.66 16.07 25.21
N SER A 40 -18.78 16.21 24.48
CA SER A 40 -20.16 16.30 25.02
C SER A 40 -21.24 16.24 23.90
N PRO A 41 -22.51 15.90 24.18
CA PRO A 41 -23.09 14.62 23.76
C PRO A 41 -24.19 14.67 22.69
N ALA A 42 -24.66 13.47 22.34
CA ALA A 42 -25.58 13.06 21.29
C ALA A 42 -26.85 13.88 21.05
N TYR A 43 -27.21 14.03 19.78
CA TYR A 43 -28.61 14.01 19.32
C TYR A 43 -28.80 12.93 18.24
N LYS A 44 -29.73 12.01 18.52
CA LYS A 44 -30.27 11.05 17.55
C LYS A 44 -30.99 11.81 16.45
N SER A 45 -30.66 11.52 15.21
CA SER A 45 -31.58 11.67 14.09
C SER A 45 -31.58 10.37 13.30
N SER A 46 -32.73 9.71 13.29
CA SER A 46 -33.01 8.53 12.47
C SER A 46 -32.70 8.83 11.00
N PRO A 47 -32.14 7.88 10.22
CA PRO A 47 -31.96 8.09 8.80
C PRO A 47 -33.32 8.22 8.12
N PRO A 48 -33.49 9.13 7.13
CA PRO A 48 -34.70 9.21 6.34
C PRO A 48 -34.91 7.90 5.55
N PRO A 49 -36.16 7.51 5.23
CA PRO A 49 -36.43 6.34 4.43
C PRO A 49 -35.69 6.44 3.09
N SER A 50 -35.00 5.35 2.73
CA SER A 50 -34.28 5.27 1.47
C SER A 50 -35.26 5.51 0.32
N PRO A 51 -34.92 6.36 -0.67
CA PRO A 51 -35.75 6.49 -1.87
C PRO A 51 -35.88 5.10 -2.54
N PRO A 52 -37.02 4.78 -3.17
CA PRO A 52 -37.19 3.52 -3.87
C PRO A 52 -36.06 3.36 -4.90
N PRO A 53 -35.57 2.13 -5.12
CA PRO A 53 -34.52 1.89 -6.10
C PRO A 53 -35.03 2.39 -7.46
N LYS A 54 -34.44 3.49 -7.94
CA LYS A 54 -34.62 3.89 -9.34
C LYS A 54 -34.07 2.72 -10.14
N SER A 55 -34.96 1.98 -10.77
CA SER A 55 -34.62 0.96 -11.77
C SER A 55 -33.80 1.66 -12.83
N SER A 56 -32.49 1.49 -12.76
CA SER A 56 -31.59 1.84 -13.83
C SER A 56 -32.10 1.13 -15.10
N PRO A 57 -32.24 1.83 -16.24
CA PRO A 57 -32.61 1.19 -17.48
C PRO A 57 -31.64 0.03 -17.76
N PRO A 58 -32.09 -1.04 -18.44
CA PRO A 58 -31.24 -2.17 -18.77
C PRO A 58 -29.97 -1.66 -19.47
N PRO A 59 -28.80 -2.26 -19.20
CA PRO A 59 -27.59 -1.90 -19.92
C PRO A 59 -27.89 -1.99 -21.43
N PRO A 60 -27.41 -1.03 -22.24
CA PRO A 60 -27.55 -1.13 -23.68
C PRO A 60 -27.00 -2.50 -24.12
N PRO A 61 -27.59 -3.15 -25.14
CA PRO A 61 -27.08 -4.42 -25.64
C PRO A 61 -25.58 -4.26 -25.87
N ALA A 62 -24.82 -5.21 -25.32
CA ALA A 62 -23.37 -5.23 -25.43
C ALA A 62 -23.01 -4.95 -26.89
N VAL A 63 -22.49 -3.75 -27.14
CA VAL A 63 -21.74 -3.52 -28.37
C VAL A 63 -20.58 -4.47 -28.23
N VAL A 64 -20.66 -5.57 -28.97
CA VAL A 64 -19.54 -6.45 -29.27
C VAL A 64 -18.53 -5.56 -29.97
N LYS A 65 -17.74 -4.83 -29.18
CA LYS A 65 -16.46 -4.33 -29.64
C LYS A 65 -15.70 -5.60 -29.92
N THR A 66 -15.46 -5.81 -31.20
CA THR A 66 -14.58 -6.83 -31.74
C THR A 66 -13.42 -7.06 -30.78
N PRO A 67 -13.10 -8.33 -30.47
CA PRO A 67 -11.93 -8.65 -29.68
C PRO A 67 -10.74 -7.83 -30.21
N PRO A 68 -9.97 -7.13 -29.35
CA PRO A 68 -8.71 -6.59 -29.81
C PRO A 68 -7.94 -7.75 -30.43
N SER A 69 -7.42 -7.53 -31.64
CA SER A 69 -6.61 -8.50 -32.38
C SER A 69 -5.69 -9.26 -31.41
N PRO A 70 -5.51 -10.58 -31.60
CA PRO A 70 -4.59 -11.32 -30.75
C PRO A 70 -3.26 -10.56 -30.70
N PRO A 71 -2.67 -10.37 -29.51
CA PRO A 71 -1.35 -9.77 -29.44
C PRO A 71 -0.42 -10.57 -30.36
N PRO A 72 0.57 -9.92 -31.01
CA PRO A 72 1.55 -10.66 -31.79
C PRO A 72 2.05 -11.81 -30.91
N VAL A 73 1.99 -13.02 -31.46
CA VAL A 73 2.50 -14.23 -30.80
C VAL A 73 4.00 -14.00 -30.61
N VAL A 74 4.34 -13.38 -29.48
CA VAL A 74 5.70 -13.36 -28.98
C VAL A 74 5.98 -14.82 -28.67
N LYS A 75 6.82 -15.43 -29.51
CA LYS A 75 7.40 -16.75 -29.30
C LYS A 75 7.77 -16.83 -27.84
N THR A 76 7.04 -17.66 -27.10
CA THR A 76 7.17 -17.77 -25.66
C THR A 76 8.62 -18.15 -25.39
N PRO A 77 9.40 -17.33 -24.66
CA PRO A 77 10.67 -17.78 -24.14
C PRO A 77 10.43 -19.09 -23.36
N PRO A 78 11.37 -20.05 -23.38
CA PRO A 78 11.23 -21.28 -22.61
C PRO A 78 10.84 -20.94 -21.17
N PRO A 79 9.99 -21.76 -20.51
CA PRO A 79 9.57 -21.50 -19.14
C PRO A 79 10.83 -21.25 -18.30
N PRO A 80 10.94 -20.09 -17.63
CA PRO A 80 12.11 -19.82 -16.81
C PRO A 80 12.25 -20.97 -15.80
N PRO A 81 13.48 -21.46 -15.57
CA PRO A 81 13.72 -22.53 -14.60
C PRO A 81 13.06 -22.10 -13.29
N ALA A 82 12.07 -22.88 -12.85
CA ALA A 82 11.26 -22.71 -11.63
C ALA A 82 11.51 -21.36 -10.94
N ALA A 83 10.80 -20.32 -11.39
CA ALA A 83 11.00 -18.94 -10.95
C ALA A 83 11.20 -18.88 -9.43
N LYS A 84 12.40 -18.48 -9.02
CA LYS A 84 12.79 -18.43 -7.61
C LYS A 84 11.75 -17.55 -6.87
N PRO A 85 11.29 -17.96 -5.67
CA PRO A 85 10.34 -17.17 -4.90
C PRO A 85 10.90 -15.75 -4.68
N PRO A 86 10.12 -14.68 -4.91
CA PRO A 86 10.58 -13.30 -4.75
C PRO A 86 11.09 -13.08 -3.33
N ARG A 87 12.38 -12.78 -3.20
CA ARG A 87 13.09 -12.76 -1.90
C ARG A 87 13.02 -11.40 -1.21
N ASN A 88 12.77 -10.32 -1.95
CA ASN A 88 12.80 -8.95 -1.45
C ASN A 88 11.64 -8.08 -1.98
N LYS A 89 11.45 -6.89 -1.39
CA LYS A 89 10.36 -5.96 -1.74
C LYS A 89 10.42 -5.46 -3.19
N GLN A 90 11.62 -5.34 -3.75
CA GLN A 90 11.80 -4.87 -5.13
C GLN A 90 11.25 -5.90 -6.13
N GLU A 91 11.49 -7.19 -5.89
CA GLU A 91 10.95 -8.30 -6.69
C GLU A 91 9.43 -8.47 -6.50
N CYS A 92 8.92 -8.14 -5.31
CA CYS A 92 7.47 -8.17 -5.03
C CYS A 92 6.69 -7.13 -5.86
N THR A 93 7.29 -5.97 -6.12
CA THR A 93 6.59 -4.83 -6.74
C THR A 93 6.02 -5.14 -8.14
N PRO A 94 6.81 -5.64 -9.11
CA PRO A 94 6.27 -5.97 -10.43
C PRO A 94 5.27 -7.13 -10.39
N LEU A 95 5.46 -8.11 -9.50
CA LEU A 95 4.53 -9.24 -9.34
C LEU A 95 3.18 -8.80 -8.78
N CYS A 96 3.21 -7.93 -7.75
CA CYS A 96 2.00 -7.35 -7.19
C CYS A 96 1.29 -6.44 -8.19
N ALA A 97 2.02 -5.71 -9.03
CA ALA A 97 1.41 -4.90 -10.08
C ALA A 97 0.60 -5.75 -11.06
N VAL A 98 1.12 -6.92 -11.45
CA VAL A 98 0.38 -7.90 -12.27
C VAL A 98 -0.84 -8.40 -11.51
N ARG A 99 -0.68 -8.85 -10.27
CA ARG A 99 -1.75 -9.39 -9.41
C ARG A 99 -2.91 -8.42 -9.24
N CYS A 100 -2.61 -7.15 -9.02
CA CYS A 100 -3.58 -6.11 -8.70
C CYS A 100 -4.15 -5.36 -9.92
N LYS A 101 -3.70 -5.68 -11.13
CA LYS A 101 -4.03 -4.93 -12.37
C LYS A 101 -5.54 -4.73 -12.59
N PHE A 102 -6.35 -5.75 -12.29
CA PHE A 102 -7.81 -5.71 -12.47
C PHE A 102 -8.59 -5.55 -11.17
N HIS A 103 -7.90 -5.28 -10.06
CA HIS A 103 -8.56 -5.04 -8.78
C HIS A 103 -9.21 -3.64 -8.81
N SER A 104 -10.49 -3.54 -8.45
CA SER A 104 -11.22 -2.25 -8.43
C SER A 104 -10.56 -1.20 -7.53
N ARG A 105 -9.88 -1.65 -6.49
CA ARG A 105 -9.10 -0.84 -5.55
C ARG A 105 -7.62 -1.17 -5.65
N GLN A 106 -6.95 -0.74 -6.72
CA GLN A 106 -5.57 -1.13 -7.02
C GLN A 106 -4.59 -0.77 -5.90
N ASN A 107 -4.66 0.45 -5.36
CA ASN A 107 -3.75 0.91 -4.29
C ASN A 107 -3.85 0.07 -3.01
N ILE A 108 -5.08 -0.34 -2.65
CA ILE A 108 -5.32 -1.19 -1.47
C ILE A 108 -4.80 -2.61 -1.74
N CYS A 109 -5.07 -3.15 -2.93
CA CYS A 109 -4.54 -4.45 -3.34
C CYS A 109 -3.01 -4.46 -3.30
N MET A 110 -2.35 -3.44 -3.87
CA MET A 110 -0.89 -3.33 -3.90
C MET A 110 -0.29 -3.31 -2.48
N ARG A 111 -0.87 -2.53 -1.57
CA ARG A 111 -0.42 -2.47 -0.17
C ARG A 111 -0.54 -3.82 0.54
N ALA A 112 -1.66 -4.51 0.34
CA ALA A 112 -1.88 -5.84 0.89
C ALA A 112 -0.91 -6.87 0.28
N CYS A 113 -0.78 -6.89 -1.05
CA CYS A 113 0.10 -7.79 -1.78
C CYS A 113 1.55 -7.64 -1.34
N LEU A 114 2.07 -6.40 -1.26
CA LEU A 114 3.45 -6.15 -0.82
C LEU A 114 3.69 -6.61 0.61
N THR A 115 2.72 -6.42 1.51
CA THR A 115 2.82 -6.93 2.89
C THR A 115 2.86 -8.46 2.91
N CYS A 116 2.02 -9.10 2.10
CA CYS A 116 1.97 -10.56 2.00
C CYS A 116 3.23 -11.13 1.37
N CYS A 117 3.75 -10.49 0.32
CA CYS A 117 4.97 -10.89 -0.36
C CYS A 117 6.20 -10.70 0.53
N ASP A 118 6.29 -9.60 1.28
CA ASP A 118 7.42 -9.39 2.18
C ASP A 118 7.48 -10.44 3.29
N ARG A 119 6.32 -10.92 3.76
CA ARG A 119 6.24 -11.98 4.77
C ARG A 119 6.43 -13.38 4.21
N CYS A 120 5.78 -13.70 3.09
CA CYS A 120 5.74 -15.05 2.53
C CYS A 120 6.74 -15.30 1.40
N LYS A 121 7.45 -14.24 0.96
CA LYS A 121 8.43 -14.28 -0.14
C LYS A 121 7.86 -14.91 -1.42
N CYS A 122 6.56 -14.68 -1.66
CA CYS A 122 5.83 -15.28 -2.78
C CYS A 122 4.64 -14.42 -3.17
N VAL A 123 4.40 -14.30 -4.49
CA VAL A 123 3.17 -13.75 -5.09
C VAL A 123 2.63 -14.79 -6.07
N PRO A 124 1.36 -15.21 -5.95
CA PRO A 124 0.84 -16.23 -6.84
C PRO A 124 0.65 -15.71 -8.27
N PRO A 125 0.81 -16.57 -9.29
CA PRO A 125 0.66 -16.17 -10.69
C PRO A 125 -0.79 -15.81 -11.02
N GLY A 126 -0.95 -14.87 -11.96
CA GLY A 126 -2.25 -14.36 -12.41
C GLY A 126 -2.86 -13.34 -11.44
N GLN A 127 -4.06 -12.86 -11.77
CA GLN A 127 -4.77 -11.78 -11.08
C GLN A 127 -5.75 -12.28 -10.03
N TYR A 128 -6.23 -13.52 -10.17
CA TYR A 128 -7.23 -14.14 -9.31
C TYR A 128 -6.84 -15.59 -9.01
N GLY A 129 -7.17 -16.08 -7.82
CA GLY A 129 -6.97 -17.49 -7.44
C GLY A 129 -5.48 -17.87 -7.30
N ASN A 130 -5.17 -19.17 -7.47
CA ASN A 130 -3.82 -19.74 -7.36
C ASN A 130 -3.12 -19.51 -6.00
N HIS A 131 -3.87 -19.21 -4.93
CA HIS A 131 -3.29 -18.93 -3.62
C HIS A 131 -2.45 -20.09 -3.07
N ASP A 132 -2.80 -21.32 -3.47
CA ASP A 132 -2.09 -22.57 -3.17
C ASP A 132 -0.64 -22.59 -3.69
N LYS A 133 -0.34 -21.84 -4.77
CA LYS A 133 1.01 -21.76 -5.34
C LYS A 133 2.03 -21.11 -4.41
N CYS A 134 1.56 -20.29 -3.47
CA CYS A 134 2.38 -19.69 -2.42
C CYS A 134 2.17 -20.33 -1.05
N GLY A 135 1.56 -21.52 -1.02
CA GLY A 135 1.32 -22.31 0.17
C GLY A 135 0.42 -21.63 1.21
N GLN A 136 0.49 -22.15 2.43
CA GLN A 136 -0.37 -21.71 3.54
C GLN A 136 -0.04 -20.28 4.00
N CYS A 137 1.19 -19.79 3.82
CA CYS A 137 1.54 -18.44 4.26
C CYS A 137 0.70 -17.38 3.54
N TYR A 138 0.62 -17.42 2.20
CA TYR A 138 -0.16 -16.45 1.44
C TYR A 138 -1.67 -16.71 1.58
N ALA A 139 -2.08 -17.98 1.43
CA ALA A 139 -3.50 -18.37 1.41
C ALA A 139 -4.19 -18.29 2.78
N GLY A 140 -3.43 -18.47 3.86
CA GLY A 140 -3.91 -18.57 5.25
C GLY A 140 -3.80 -17.27 6.05
N MET A 141 -3.17 -16.21 5.51
CA MET A 141 -3.14 -14.93 6.20
C MET A 141 -4.53 -14.29 6.23
N THR A 142 -4.99 -13.97 7.44
CA THR A 142 -6.28 -13.33 7.69
C THR A 142 -6.10 -11.95 8.32
N THR A 143 -7.10 -11.11 8.13
CA THR A 143 -7.27 -9.85 8.86
C THR A 143 -7.87 -10.14 10.24
N ARG A 144 -7.92 -9.14 11.12
CA ARG A 144 -8.58 -9.25 12.43
C ARG A 144 -10.05 -9.71 12.33
N GLY A 145 -10.72 -9.42 11.21
CA GLY A 145 -12.10 -9.84 10.94
C GLY A 145 -12.24 -11.20 10.25
N GLY A 146 -11.20 -12.05 10.27
CA GLY A 146 -11.24 -13.41 9.73
C GLY A 146 -11.26 -13.52 8.20
N ARG A 147 -11.31 -12.40 7.47
CA ARG A 147 -11.24 -12.39 6.01
C ARG A 147 -9.81 -12.57 5.53
N ARG A 148 -9.62 -13.23 4.37
CA ARG A 148 -8.32 -13.34 3.71
C ARG A 148 -7.70 -11.94 3.53
N LYS A 149 -6.45 -11.81 3.95
CA LYS A 149 -5.69 -10.56 3.90
C LYS A 149 -5.05 -10.33 2.54
N CYS A 150 -4.56 -11.39 1.90
CA CYS A 150 -3.83 -11.31 0.65
C CYS A 150 -4.76 -11.37 -0.57
N PRO A 151 -4.44 -10.61 -1.64
CA PRO A 151 -5.28 -10.54 -2.83
C PRO A 151 -5.20 -11.77 -3.77
#